data_AF-A0A0A2BAE6-F1
#
_entry.id   AF-A0A0A2BAE6-F1
#
_cell.length_a   1.000
_cell.length_b   1.000
_cell.length_c   1.000
_cell.angle_alpha   90.00
_cell.angle_beta   90.00
_cell.angle_gamma   90.00
#
_symmetry.space_group_name_H-M   'P 1'
#
loop_
_entity.id
_entity.type
_entity.pdbx_description
1 polymer ?
#
loop_
_entity_poly.entity_id
_entity_poly.type
_entity_poly.pdbx_seq_one_letter_code
_entity_poly.pdbx_strand_id
1 'polypeptide(L)'
;MTVHQDYEIKINLNELIEKRIPCCDLLHPDHCLTEKQVSEIAHDIRMDLNLHDLYKQVDQHIMNYVNAAGIDNKDHWVEPHLPDLERNLKEEVGIEFD
;
A
#
# COMPACT_ATOMS: atom_id res chain seq x y z
N MET A 1 11.08 -26.74 -13.55
CA MET A 1 10.56 -25.59 -12.76
C MET A 1 10.76 -24.34 -13.61
N THR A 2 9.69 -23.60 -13.88
CA THR A 2 9.80 -22.26 -14.48
C THR A 2 10.45 -21.32 -13.47
N VAL A 3 11.51 -20.62 -13.88
CA VAL A 3 12.14 -19.58 -13.07
C VAL A 3 11.40 -18.29 -13.36
N HIS A 4 10.64 -17.80 -12.39
CA HIS A 4 10.02 -16.48 -12.47
C HIS A 4 11.07 -15.42 -12.14
N GLN A 5 10.99 -14.25 -12.77
CA GLN A 5 11.83 -13.12 -12.39
C GLN A 5 11.34 -12.57 -11.05
N ASP A 6 12.25 -12.41 -10.11
CA ASP A 6 11.97 -11.71 -8.86
C ASP A 6 11.93 -10.21 -9.12
N TYR A 7 10.93 -9.54 -8.55
CA TYR A 7 10.78 -8.09 -8.59
C TYR A 7 10.87 -7.54 -7.16
N GLU A 8 11.67 -6.50 -6.96
CA GLU A 8 11.84 -5.81 -5.67
C GLU A 8 11.36 -4.35 -5.80
N ILE A 9 10.50 -3.91 -4.89
CA ILE A 9 10.05 -2.52 -4.79
C ILE A 9 10.77 -1.88 -3.60
N LYS A 10 11.52 -0.81 -3.86
CA LYS A 10 12.18 0.00 -2.82
C LYS A 10 11.46 1.34 -2.69
N ILE A 11 11.00 1.65 -1.48
CA ILE A 11 10.32 2.91 -1.16
C ILE A 11 11.12 3.64 -0.09
N ASN A 12 11.50 4.89 -0.37
CA ASN A 12 12.09 5.77 0.63
C ASN A 12 10.98 6.65 1.23
N LEU A 13 10.55 6.31 2.46
CA LEU A 13 9.48 7.04 3.15
C LEU A 13 9.88 8.48 3.50
N ASN A 14 11.15 8.73 3.83
CA ASN A 14 11.63 10.08 4.16
C ASN A 14 11.51 11.01 2.95
N GLU A 15 11.97 10.56 1.78
CA GLU A 15 11.84 11.34 0.53
C GLU A 15 10.37 11.59 0.16
N LEU A 16 9.47 10.64 0.44
CA LEU A 16 8.04 10.83 0.19
C LEU A 16 7.44 11.89 1.13
N ILE A 17 7.84 11.90 2.39
CA ILE A 17 7.40 12.89 3.37
C ILE A 17 7.95 14.28 3.01
N GLU A 18 9.23 14.38 2.70
CA GLU A 18 9.90 15.64 2.32
C GLU A 18 9.30 16.27 1.04
N LYS A 19 8.83 15.45 0.08
CA LYS A 19 8.10 15.92 -1.10
C LYS A 19 6.75 16.53 -0.76
N ARG A 20 6.16 16.18 0.39
CA ARG A 20 4.86 16.70 0.84
C ARG A 20 5.01 17.88 1.77
N ILE A 21 5.99 17.86 2.67
CA ILE A 21 6.28 18.92 3.63
C ILE A 21 7.79 19.14 3.66
N PRO A 22 8.29 20.33 3.28
CA PRO A 22 9.72 20.59 3.25
C PRO A 22 10.32 20.57 4.66
N CYS A 23 11.52 20.00 4.78
CA CYS A 23 12.39 20.19 5.94
C CYS A 23 13.09 21.53 5.81
N CYS A 24 12.98 22.42 6.79
CA CYS A 24 13.72 23.68 6.79
C CYS A 24 14.62 23.81 8.02
N ASP A 25 15.80 24.36 7.76
CA ASP A 25 16.92 24.50 8.68
C ASP A 25 16.85 25.86 9.41
N LEU A 26 15.79 26.12 10.20
CA LEU A 26 15.65 27.21 11.19
C LEU A 26 14.93 28.54 10.85
N LEU A 27 14.53 28.87 9.61
CA LEU A 27 13.99 30.23 9.33
C LEU A 27 12.46 30.41 9.48
N HIS A 28 11.66 29.34 9.45
CA HIS A 28 10.20 29.38 9.62
C HIS A 28 9.69 28.14 10.38
N PRO A 29 9.74 28.14 11.73
CA PRO A 29 9.39 26.99 12.58
C PRO A 29 7.91 26.60 12.55
N ASP A 30 7.07 27.43 11.94
CA ASP A 30 5.62 27.38 11.90
C ASP A 30 5.07 26.56 10.71
N HIS A 31 5.93 26.14 9.77
CA HIS A 31 5.50 25.48 8.53
C HIS A 31 6.34 24.28 8.07
N CYS A 32 7.39 23.89 8.81
CA CYS A 32 8.36 22.87 8.36
C CYS A 32 8.62 21.80 9.42
N LEU A 33 8.94 20.57 8.97
CA LEU A 33 9.35 19.46 9.83
C LEU A 33 10.86 19.47 10.05
N THR A 34 11.30 18.99 11.21
CA THR A 34 12.71 18.64 11.46
C THR A 34 13.02 17.24 10.93
N GLU A 35 14.30 16.93 10.67
CA GLU A 35 14.73 15.58 10.26
C GLU A 35 14.28 14.50 11.25
N LYS A 36 14.31 14.81 12.56
CA LYS A 36 13.84 13.90 13.61
C LYS A 36 12.36 13.59 13.46
N GLN A 37 11.54 14.60 13.21
CA GLN A 37 10.10 14.44 13.00
C GLN A 37 9.79 13.67 11.71
N VAL A 38 10.54 13.91 10.63
CA VAL A 38 10.40 13.11 9.39
C VAL A 38 10.72 11.64 9.65
N SER A 39 11.79 11.36 10.38
CA SER A 39 12.16 9.99 10.76
C SER A 39 11.10 9.31 11.64
N GLU A 40 10.49 10.05 12.58
CA GLU A 40 9.38 9.57 13.41
C GLU A 40 8.15 9.23 12.56
N ILE A 41 7.71 10.15 11.68
CA ILE A 41 6.59 9.92 10.75
C ILE A 41 6.87 8.73 9.82
N ALA A 42 8.09 8.61 9.30
CA ALA A 42 8.48 7.48 8.46
C ALA A 42 8.44 6.15 9.21
N HIS A 43 8.79 6.14 10.50
CA HIS A 43 8.67 4.96 11.34
C HIS A 43 7.21 4.52 11.50
N ASP A 44 6.33 5.46 11.80
CA ASP A 44 4.90 5.21 11.99
C ASP A 44 4.27 4.67 10.69
N ILE A 45 4.53 5.32 9.55
CA ILE A 45 4.06 4.85 8.23
C ILE A 45 4.56 3.44 7.93
N ARG A 46 5.80 3.09 8.35
CA ARG A 46 6.33 1.73 8.15
C ARG A 46 5.55 0.69 8.95
N MET A 47 5.07 1.04 10.14
CA MET A 47 4.26 0.15 10.97
C MET A 47 2.85 -0.02 10.42
N ASP A 48 2.30 1.04 9.82
CA ASP A 48 0.94 1.08 9.29
C ASP A 48 0.85 0.83 7.78
N LEU A 49 1.96 0.42 7.15
CA LEU A 49 2.03 0.30 5.69
C LEU A 49 1.01 -0.71 5.18
N ASN A 50 -0.04 -0.20 4.54
CA ASN A 50 -1.09 -1.02 3.95
C ASN A 50 -0.82 -1.25 2.46
N LEU A 51 -0.50 -2.49 2.09
CA LEU A 51 -0.25 -2.90 0.71
C LEU A 51 -1.51 -3.42 0.00
N HIS A 52 -2.69 -3.24 0.59
CA HIS A 52 -3.96 -3.74 0.08
C HIS A 52 -4.22 -3.42 -1.39
N ASP A 53 -3.99 -2.17 -1.82
CA ASP A 53 -4.20 -1.76 -3.21
C ASP A 53 -3.26 -2.47 -4.19
N LEU A 54 -2.07 -2.89 -3.74
CA LEU A 54 -1.14 -3.69 -4.55
C LEU A 54 -1.70 -5.11 -4.72
N TYR A 55 -2.14 -5.74 -3.64
CA TYR A 55 -2.74 -7.08 -3.68
C TYR A 55 -4.01 -7.10 -4.53
N LYS A 56 -4.90 -6.11 -4.35
CA LYS A 56 -6.09 -5.95 -5.18
C LYS A 56 -5.77 -5.82 -6.67
N GLN A 57 -4.70 -5.10 -7.03
CA GLN A 57 -4.25 -5.03 -8.43
C GLN A 57 -3.80 -6.38 -8.97
N VAL A 58 -3.02 -7.14 -8.20
CA VAL A 58 -2.58 -8.50 -8.57
C VAL A 58 -3.78 -9.40 -8.79
N ASP A 59 -4.69 -9.44 -7.82
CA ASP A 59 -5.92 -10.22 -7.84
C ASP A 59 -6.79 -9.88 -9.07
N GLN A 60 -6.95 -8.60 -9.38
CA GLN A 60 -7.67 -8.14 -10.57
C GLN A 60 -7.00 -8.61 -11.87
N HIS A 61 -5.66 -8.58 -11.93
CA HIS A 61 -4.92 -9.06 -13.11
C HIS A 61 -5.01 -10.57 -13.28
N ILE A 62 -5.03 -11.34 -12.19
CA ILE A 62 -5.29 -12.78 -12.21
C ILE A 62 -6.69 -13.04 -12.79
N MET A 63 -7.72 -12.37 -12.29
CA MET A 63 -9.09 -12.52 -12.79
C MET A 63 -9.21 -12.15 -14.26
N ASN A 64 -8.57 -11.06 -14.69
CA ASN A 64 -8.57 -10.65 -16.09
C ASN A 64 -7.94 -11.74 -16.99
N TYR A 65 -6.85 -12.37 -16.54
CA TYR A 65 -6.22 -13.46 -17.28
C TYR A 65 -7.13 -14.70 -17.36
N VAL A 66 -7.72 -15.12 -16.24
CA VAL A 66 -8.64 -16.26 -16.17
C VAL A 66 -9.82 -16.07 -17.12
N ASN A 67 -10.43 -14.89 -17.10
CA ASN A 67 -11.53 -14.51 -17.97
C ASN A 67 -11.13 -14.52 -19.45
N ALA A 68 -9.98 -13.94 -19.79
CA ALA A 68 -9.49 -13.89 -21.17
C ALA A 68 -9.12 -15.28 -21.73
N ALA A 69 -8.62 -16.18 -20.88
CA ALA A 69 -8.29 -17.55 -21.23
C ALA A 69 -9.52 -18.48 -21.30
N GLY A 70 -10.70 -18.00 -20.92
CA GLY A 70 -11.93 -18.80 -20.89
C GLY A 70 -11.90 -19.94 -19.88
N ILE A 71 -11.08 -19.81 -18.83
CA ILE A 71 -10.96 -20.84 -17.79
C ILE A 71 -12.22 -20.81 -16.94
N ASP A 72 -12.90 -21.95 -16.83
CA ASP A 72 -14.12 -22.04 -16.02
C ASP A 72 -13.78 -21.84 -14.54
N ASN A 73 -14.27 -20.76 -13.94
CA ASN A 73 -14.08 -20.43 -12.53
C ASN A 73 -15.28 -20.86 -11.67
N LYS A 74 -16.23 -21.65 -12.22
CA LYS A 74 -17.45 -22.07 -11.50
C LYS A 74 -17.21 -22.90 -10.24
N ASP A 75 -16.07 -23.59 -10.16
CA ASP A 75 -15.65 -24.28 -8.92
C ASP A 75 -14.77 -23.39 -8.00
N HIS A 76 -14.76 -22.08 -8.24
CA HIS A 76 -14.14 -21.06 -7.38
C HIS A 76 -12.73 -21.44 -6.90
N TRP A 77 -11.87 -21.96 -7.77
CA TRP A 77 -10.50 -22.25 -7.36
C TRP A 77 -9.67 -20.96 -7.17
N VAL A 78 -10.06 -19.86 -7.84
CA VAL A 78 -9.35 -18.58 -7.80
C VAL A 78 -9.95 -17.60 -6.78
N GLU A 79 -11.23 -17.24 -6.94
CA GLU A 79 -11.87 -16.16 -6.16
C GLU A 79 -11.80 -16.30 -4.63
N PRO A 80 -12.02 -17.48 -4.01
CA PRO A 80 -11.90 -17.67 -2.57
C PRO A 80 -10.47 -17.52 -2.04
N HIS A 81 -9.48 -17.58 -2.94
CA HIS A 81 -8.06 -17.38 -2.63
C HIS A 81 -7.57 -15.97 -2.97
N LEU A 82 -8.44 -15.11 -3.50
CA LEU A 82 -8.17 -13.69 -3.78
C LEU A 82 -8.98 -12.81 -2.81
N PRO A 83 -8.59 -12.76 -1.53
CA PRO A 83 -9.37 -12.08 -0.50
C PRO A 83 -9.50 -10.56 -0.71
N ASP A 84 -8.66 -9.99 -1.57
CA ASP A 84 -8.53 -8.54 -1.74
C ASP A 84 -9.32 -7.99 -2.95
N LEU A 85 -10.00 -8.86 -3.71
CA LEU A 85 -10.82 -8.48 -4.88
C LEU A 85 -11.94 -7.49 -4.51
N GLU A 86 -12.64 -7.75 -3.39
CA GLU A 86 -13.82 -6.98 -2.95
C GLU A 86 -13.63 -6.20 -1.66
N ARG A 87 -12.47 -6.33 -1.01
CA ARG A 87 -12.18 -5.61 0.24
C ARG A 87 -11.97 -4.13 -0.09
N ASN A 88 -13.06 -3.40 -0.24
CA ASN A 88 -13.04 -1.96 0.02
C ASN A 88 -12.88 -1.82 1.53
N LEU A 89 -11.90 -1.03 1.97
CA LEU A 89 -11.63 -0.68 3.38
C LEU A 89 -12.93 -0.62 4.19
N LYS A 90 -13.36 -1.75 4.76
CA LYS A 90 -14.42 -1.77 5.75
C LYS A 90 -13.73 -1.56 7.08
N GLU A 91 -14.16 -0.50 7.74
CA GLU A 91 -13.86 -0.11 9.10
C GLU A 91 -12.55 0.67 9.26
N GLU A 92 -12.51 1.87 8.68
CA GLU A 92 -12.07 3.02 9.50
C GLU A 92 -13.04 3.09 10.70
N VAL A 93 -12.75 2.34 11.77
CA VAL A 93 -13.37 2.57 13.07
C VAL A 93 -12.93 3.97 13.47
N GLY A 94 -13.81 4.94 13.25
CA GLY A 94 -13.63 6.29 13.79
C GLY A 94 -13.38 6.15 15.28
N ILE A 95 -12.20 6.58 15.73
CA ILE A 95 -11.90 6.69 17.15
C ILE A 95 -12.83 7.78 17.67
N GLU A 96 -13.92 7.38 18.35
CA GLU A 96 -14.72 8.31 19.15
C GLU A 96 -13.85 8.75 20.33
N PHE A 97 -13.46 10.02 20.33
CA PHE A 97 -12.88 10.66 21.50
C PHE A 97 -14.03 11.13 22.38
N ASP A 98 -14.29 10.42 23.47
CA ASP A 98 -15.07 10.89 24.62
C ASP A 98 -14.38 12.10 25.30
#